data_AF-A0A1Y4A5B1-F1
#
_entry.id   AF-A0A1Y4A5B1-F1
#
_cell.length_a   1.000
_cell.length_b   1.000
_cell.length_c   1.000
_cell.angle_alpha   90.00
_cell.angle_beta   90.00
_cell.angle_gamma   90.00
#
_symmetry.space_group_name_H-M   'P 1'
#
loop_
_entity.id
_entity.type
_entity.pdbx_description
1 polymer ?
#
loop_
_entity_poly.entity_id
_entity_poly.type
_entity_poly.pdbx_seq_one_letter_code
_entity_poly.pdbx_strand_id
1 'polypeptide(L)'
;MTTKTDFHSIRDLSERYHPAQRGIVSEAEIKLIQGVLEIDTRTTIELQNVRDMTVMLYGNWTDAAMENDSKKAMELMDAMSAITCVIDQALFNRR
;
A
#
# COMPACT_ATOMS: atom_id res chain seq x y z
N MET A 1 4.77 -17.73 7.13
CA MET A 1 4.70 -18.03 5.68
C MET A 1 3.53 -17.23 5.16
N THR A 2 3.72 -16.45 4.09
CA THR A 2 2.66 -15.57 3.58
C THR A 2 1.52 -16.38 2.97
N THR A 3 0.28 -15.89 3.10
CA THR A 3 -0.90 -16.63 2.63
C THR A 3 -1.30 -16.29 1.20
N LYS A 4 -0.88 -15.12 0.71
CA LYS A 4 -1.19 -14.58 -0.62
C LYS A 4 0.07 -14.07 -1.29
N THR A 5 0.06 -14.01 -2.63
CA THR A 5 1.12 -13.28 -3.36
C THR A 5 0.97 -11.77 -3.14
N ASP A 6 2.03 -11.02 -3.37
CA ASP A 6 2.06 -9.57 -3.18
C ASP A 6 1.00 -8.88 -4.04
N PHE A 7 0.86 -9.28 -5.31
CA PHE A 7 -0.18 -8.79 -6.20
C PHE A 7 -1.59 -8.96 -5.60
N HIS A 8 -1.92 -10.15 -5.10
CA HIS A 8 -3.24 -10.41 -4.52
C HIS A 8 -3.47 -9.62 -3.24
N SER A 9 -2.44 -9.46 -2.42
CA SER A 9 -2.51 -8.69 -1.17
C SER A 9 -2.70 -7.20 -1.43
N ILE A 10 -1.95 -6.64 -2.39
CA ILE A 10 -2.06 -5.24 -2.80
C ILE A 10 -3.41 -4.96 -3.45
N ARG A 11 -3.92 -5.90 -4.27
CA ARG A 11 -5.26 -5.78 -4.87
C ARG A 11 -6.37 -5.82 -3.80
N ASP A 12 -6.32 -6.78 -2.87
CA ASP A 12 -7.24 -6.85 -1.73
C ASP A 12 -7.20 -5.56 -0.91
N LEU A 13 -6.00 -5.03 -0.66
CA LEU A 13 -5.83 -3.76 0.04
C LEU A 13 -6.44 -2.60 -0.74
N SER A 14 -6.28 -2.54 -2.07
CA SER A 14 -6.86 -1.49 -2.91
C SER A 14 -8.39 -1.47 -2.90
N GLU A 15 -9.03 -2.62 -2.65
CA GLU A 15 -10.48 -2.74 -2.54
C GLU A 15 -11.01 -2.41 -1.14
N ARG A 16 -10.16 -2.51 -0.10
CA ARG A 16 -10.54 -2.35 1.30
C ARG A 16 -10.13 -1.01 1.89
N TYR A 17 -8.99 -0.48 1.46
CA TYR A 17 -8.40 0.74 2.01
C TYR A 17 -9.10 1.98 1.44
N HIS A 18 -9.86 2.63 2.31
CA HIS A 18 -10.51 3.90 2.03
C HIS A 18 -10.09 4.88 3.12
N PRO A 19 -9.20 5.84 2.83
CA PRO A 19 -8.66 6.72 3.84
C PRO A 19 -9.76 7.59 4.45
N ALA A 20 -9.83 7.64 5.78
CA ALA A 20 -10.75 8.52 6.50
C ALA A 20 -10.39 10.00 6.30
N GLN A 21 -9.09 10.28 6.21
CA GLN A 21 -8.52 11.59 5.92
C GLN A 21 -7.30 11.45 5.01
N ARG A 22 -7.27 12.20 3.91
CA ARG A 22 -6.12 12.21 2.99
C ARG A 22 -4.87 12.76 3.68
N GLY A 23 -3.71 12.17 3.38
CA GLY A 23 -2.41 12.57 3.91
C GLY A 23 -2.14 12.22 5.38
N ILE A 24 -3.08 11.60 6.10
CA ILE A 24 -2.89 11.14 7.48
C ILE A 24 -3.29 9.67 7.56
N VAL A 25 -2.37 8.81 7.99
CA VAL A 25 -2.65 7.39 8.23
C VAL A 25 -2.95 7.19 9.71
N SER A 26 -4.20 6.85 10.03
CA SER A 26 -4.66 6.52 11.37
C SER A 26 -4.14 5.16 11.85
N GLU A 27 -4.20 4.91 13.15
CA GLU A 27 -3.78 3.61 13.72
C GLU A 27 -4.60 2.42 13.17
N ALA A 28 -5.90 2.63 12.92
CA ALA A 28 -6.76 1.60 12.34
C ALA A 28 -6.34 1.26 10.89
N GLU A 29 -5.98 2.27 10.11
CA GLU A 29 -5.45 2.12 8.76
C GLU A 29 -4.08 1.44 8.75
N ILE A 30 -3.20 1.80 9.68
CA ILE A 30 -1.91 1.13 9.87
C ILE A 30 -2.13 -0.36 10.12
N LYS A 31 -3.02 -0.72 11.05
CA LYS A 31 -3.34 -2.12 11.36
C LYS A 31 -3.94 -2.87 10.17
N LEU A 32 -4.80 -2.22 9.38
CA LEU A 32 -5.35 -2.80 8.16
C LEU A 32 -4.25 -3.10 7.15
N ILE A 33 -3.38 -2.12 6.87
CA ILE A 33 -2.26 -2.27 5.93
C ILE A 33 -1.30 -3.36 6.39
N GLN A 34 -0.90 -3.35 7.67
CA GLN A 34 -0.02 -4.36 8.28
C GLN A 34 -0.62 -5.76 8.19
N GLY A 35 -1.92 -5.89 8.49
CA GLY A 35 -2.62 -7.17 8.46
C GLY A 35 -2.77 -7.75 7.05
N VAL A 36 -3.20 -6.94 6.08
CA VAL A 36 -3.39 -7.41 4.69
C VAL A 36 -2.06 -7.73 4.02
N LEU A 37 -1.02 -6.93 4.27
CA LEU A 37 0.31 -7.18 3.71
C LEU A 37 1.14 -8.14 4.54
N GLU A 38 0.61 -8.64 5.67
CA GLU A 38 1.29 -9.57 6.57
C GLU A 38 2.70 -9.10 6.99
N ILE A 39 2.85 -7.79 7.22
CA ILE A 39 4.15 -7.11 7.37
C ILE A 39 5.04 -7.80 8.39
N ASP A 40 4.49 -8.15 9.56
CA ASP A 40 5.23 -8.74 10.68
C ASP A 40 5.81 -10.13 10.36
N THR A 41 5.28 -10.82 9.36
CA THR A 41 5.72 -12.17 8.97
C THR A 41 6.78 -12.17 7.86
N ARG A 42 6.98 -11.03 7.21
CA ARG A 42 7.87 -10.86 6.07
C ARG A 42 9.27 -10.50 6.50
N THR A 43 10.27 -10.93 5.75
CA THR A 43 11.66 -10.46 5.84
C THR A 43 11.81 -9.04 5.27
N THR A 44 12.95 -8.39 5.53
CA THR A 44 13.27 -7.07 4.97
C THR A 44 13.25 -7.06 3.44
N ILE A 45 13.77 -8.13 2.79
CA ILE A 45 13.79 -8.26 1.33
C ILE A 45 12.36 -8.39 0.80
N GLU A 46 11.52 -9.21 1.44
CA GLU A 46 10.12 -9.35 1.03
C GLU A 46 9.33 -8.05 1.21
N LEU A 47 9.59 -7.26 2.25
CA LEU A 47 8.97 -5.94 2.40
C LEU A 47 9.39 -4.94 1.32
N GLN A 48 10.67 -4.95 0.91
CA GLN A 48 11.14 -4.13 -0.21
C GLN A 48 10.42 -4.52 -1.51
N ASN A 49 10.28 -5.81 -1.78
CA ASN A 49 9.55 -6.29 -2.95
C ASN A 49 8.07 -5.85 -2.95
N VAL A 50 7.40 -5.91 -1.79
CA VAL A 50 6.01 -5.44 -1.65
C VAL A 50 5.90 -3.93 -1.89
N ARG A 51 6.85 -3.15 -1.35
CA ARG A 51 6.91 -1.69 -1.56
C ARG A 51 7.04 -1.38 -3.04
N ASP A 52 7.98 -2.01 -3.74
CA ASP A 52 8.24 -1.76 -5.15
C ASP A 52 7.05 -2.18 -6.03
N MET A 53 6.43 -3.33 -5.73
CA MET A 53 5.19 -3.74 -6.40
C MET A 53 4.01 -2.80 -6.11
N THR A 54 3.91 -2.26 -4.90
CA THR A 54 2.85 -1.28 -4.56
C THR A 54 2.99 -0.04 -5.43
N VAL A 55 4.21 0.52 -5.53
CA VAL A 55 4.48 1.69 -6.38
C VAL A 55 4.18 1.39 -7.84
N MET A 56 4.62 0.24 -8.35
CA MET A 56 4.37 -0.16 -9.73
C MET A 56 2.86 -0.29 -10.04
N LEU A 57 2.10 -0.97 -9.19
CA LEU A 57 0.66 -1.21 -9.42
C LEU A 57 -0.15 0.08 -9.30
N TYR A 58 0.05 0.84 -8.23
CA TYR A 58 -0.67 2.10 -8.04
C TYR A 58 -0.25 3.17 -9.04
N GLY A 59 1.00 3.19 -9.50
CA GLY A 59 1.45 4.05 -10.61
C GLY A 59 0.68 3.75 -11.89
N ASN A 60 0.63 2.48 -12.30
CA ASN A 60 -0.14 2.06 -13.48
C ASN A 60 -1.64 2.40 -13.37
N TRP A 61 -2.25 2.22 -12.19
CA TRP A 61 -3.65 2.57 -11.98
C TRP A 61 -3.88 4.08 -11.98
N THR A 62 -2.93 4.85 -11.44
CA THR A 62 -2.97 6.32 -11.43
C THR A 62 -2.89 6.85 -12.85
N ASP A 63 -1.93 6.38 -13.65
CA ASP A 63 -1.76 6.80 -15.04
C ASP A 63 -3.02 6.52 -15.86
N ALA A 64 -3.59 5.32 -15.71
CA ALA A 64 -4.86 4.96 -16.37
C ALA A 64 -6.05 5.83 -15.91
N ALA A 65 -6.05 6.27 -14.65
CA ALA A 65 -7.09 7.15 -14.11
C ALA A 65 -6.90 8.61 -14.56
N MET A 66 -5.66 9.11 -14.71
CA MET A 66 -5.40 10.52 -15.04
C MET A 66 -6.08 10.96 -16.34
N GLU A 67 -6.19 10.07 -17.32
CA GLU A 67 -6.80 10.38 -18.61
C GLU A 67 -8.32 10.65 -18.52
N ASN A 68 -9.00 10.12 -17.50
CA ASN A 68 -10.46 10.09 -17.43
C ASN A 68 -11.04 10.68 -16.12
N ASP A 69 -10.30 10.59 -15.02
CA ASP A 69 -10.72 11.01 -13.68
C ASP A 69 -9.51 11.38 -12.81
N SER A 70 -9.17 12.67 -12.82
CA SER A 70 -8.06 13.24 -12.04
C SER A 70 -8.27 13.13 -10.53
N LYS A 71 -9.53 13.07 -10.06
CA LYS A 71 -9.83 12.90 -8.64
C LYS A 71 -9.50 11.49 -8.20
N LYS A 72 -9.89 10.49 -8.98
CA LYS A 72 -9.54 9.08 -8.72
C LYS A 72 -8.03 8.86 -8.78
N ALA A 73 -7.33 9.49 -9.73
CA ALA A 73 -5.87 9.45 -9.77
C ALA A 73 -5.24 10.00 -8.48
N MET A 74 -5.75 11.11 -7.95
CA MET A 74 -5.29 11.66 -6.68
C MET A 74 -5.55 10.74 -5.48
N GLU A 75 -6.70 10.04 -5.46
CA GLU A 75 -7.02 9.06 -4.42
C GLU A 75 -6.09 7.85 -4.46
N LEU A 76 -5.73 7.37 -5.66
CA LEU A 76 -4.77 6.29 -5.84
C LEU A 76 -3.36 6.69 -5.37
N MET A 77 -2.92 7.93 -5.68
CA MET A 77 -1.62 8.43 -5.21
C MET A 77 -1.57 8.58 -3.68
N ASP A 78 -2.66 9.06 -3.06
CA ASP A 78 -2.77 9.17 -1.60
C ASP A 78 -2.71 7.78 -0.94
N ALA A 79 -3.46 6.81 -1.46
CA ALA A 79 -3.41 5.43 -0.97
C ALA A 79 -2.03 4.79 -1.13
N MET A 80 -1.39 4.97 -2.29
CA MET A 80 -0.01 4.50 -2.52
C MET A 80 0.96 5.08 -1.49
N SER A 81 0.84 6.38 -1.21
CA SER A 81 1.71 7.09 -0.25
C SER A 81 1.48 6.57 1.17
N ALA A 82 0.24 6.33 1.57
CA ALA A 82 -0.08 5.75 2.87
C ALA A 82 0.49 4.34 3.04
N ILE A 83 0.32 3.47 2.04
CA ILE A 83 0.79 2.08 2.10
C ILE A 83 2.31 2.03 2.16
N THR A 84 2.99 2.79 1.28
CA THR A 84 4.45 2.86 1.27
C THR A 84 5.00 3.46 2.56
N CYS A 85 4.34 4.45 3.16
CA CYS A 85 4.71 4.99 4.47
C CYS A 85 4.72 3.92 5.57
N VAL A 86 3.69 3.08 5.63
CA VAL A 86 3.62 1.99 6.63
C VAL A 86 4.72 0.94 6.40
N ILE A 87 4.98 0.59 5.15
CA ILE A 87 6.08 -0.35 4.81
C ILE A 87 7.44 0.26 5.15
N ASP A 88 7.66 1.54 4.82
CA ASP A 88 8.91 2.25 5.07
C ASP A 88 9.18 2.39 6.56
N GLN A 89 8.14 2.63 7.37
CA GLN A 89 8.26 2.62 8.83
C GLN A 89 8.67 1.25 9.36
N ALA A 90 8.08 0.16 8.84
CA ALA A 90 8.44 -1.20 9.23
C ALA A 90 9.88 -1.54 8.82
N LEU A 91 10.31 -1.13 7.63
CA LEU A 91 11.70 -1.27 7.17
C LEU A 91 12.67 -0.47 8.03
N PHE A 92 12.32 0.75 8.42
CA PHE A 92 13.14 1.60 9.29
C PHE A 92 13.32 0.98 10.67
N ASN A 93 12.23 0.45 11.26
CA ASN A 93 12.26 -0.19 12.58
C ASN A 93 13.07 -1.50 12.63
N ARG A 94 13.43 -2.06 11.46
CA ARG A 94 14.23 -3.28 11.34
C ARG A 94 15.72 -3.01 11.08
N ARG A 95 16.10 -1.74 10.95
CA ARG A 95 17.49 -1.31 10.77
C ARG A 95 18.23 -1.23 12.10
#